data_AF-C0SPL4-F1
#
_entry.id   AF-C0SPL4-F1
#
_cell.length_a   1.000
_cell.length_b   1.000
_cell.length_c   1.000
_cell.angle_alpha   90.00
_cell.angle_beta   90.00
_cell.angle_gamma   90.00
#
_symmetry.space_group_name_H-M   'P 1'
#
loop_
_entity.id
_entity.type
_entity.pdbx_description
1 polymer ?
#
loop_
_entity_poly.entity_id
_entity_poly.type
_entity_poly.pdbx_seq_one_letter_code
_entity_poly.pdbx_strand_id
1 'polypeptide(L)'
;MPTGTIILIVSIVIILIIAYVACLIVRKRNDNLLVALEERKEELFNLPVNEEVETVKALHLIGQSQVSFREWNQKWVDLSLNSFADIENHIFEAEGYNNAFRFVSAKNAIDSIDSQIDLIEEDIASIRQGLMELKEQEEKNSGRVKHALNLFDSLQEAVRENPDSYGETLSELEKQLKNIEVEFSEFVMLNSSGDPIEASEILDKTEEHMIALNQIMDRIPSLIERVTKDFPEQLEDLESGYRKLVEQNYLFTEANIESQFQNIRVSIRENTALIVSFDWMRRTEMRI
;
A
#
# COMPACT_ATOMS: atom_id res chain seq x y z
N MET A 1 -93.13 -3.45 -0.71
CA MET A 1 -91.98 -3.27 0.20
C MET A 1 -91.89 -1.78 0.54
N PRO A 2 -91.77 -1.38 1.82
CA PRO A 2 -91.72 0.03 2.17
C PRO A 2 -90.47 0.68 1.56
N THR A 3 -90.63 1.84 0.93
CA THR A 3 -89.57 2.54 0.18
C THR A 3 -88.29 2.74 1.01
N GLY A 4 -88.41 2.85 2.34
CA GLY A 4 -87.29 2.96 3.27
C GLY A 4 -86.39 1.70 3.35
N THR A 5 -86.92 0.49 3.18
CA THR A 5 -86.08 -0.73 3.17
C THR A 5 -85.28 -0.85 1.89
N ILE A 6 -85.82 -0.37 0.76
CA ILE A 6 -85.12 -0.36 -0.54
C ILE A 6 -83.95 0.62 -0.48
N ILE A 7 -84.14 1.82 0.07
CA ILE A 7 -83.07 2.81 0.25
C ILE A 7 -81.97 2.28 1.18
N LEU A 8 -82.35 1.60 2.27
CA LEU A 8 -81.39 1.01 3.20
C LEU A 8 -80.55 -0.11 2.56
N ILE A 9 -81.18 -1.00 1.78
CA ILE A 9 -80.49 -2.07 1.02
C ILE A 9 -79.55 -1.46 -0.02
N VAL A 10 -80.01 -0.46 -0.79
CA VAL A 10 -79.20 0.21 -1.81
C VAL A 10 -77.97 0.91 -1.18
N SER A 11 -78.15 1.58 -0.03
CA SER A 11 -77.03 2.20 0.69
C SER A 11 -76.01 1.17 1.18
N ILE A 12 -76.44 0.01 1.67
CA ILE A 12 -75.53 -1.08 2.08
C ILE A 12 -74.76 -1.62 0.89
N VAL A 13 -75.42 -1.84 -0.25
CA VAL A 13 -74.78 -2.31 -1.48
C VAL A 13 -73.72 -1.31 -1.95
N ILE A 14 -74.02 0.00 -1.93
CA ILE A 14 -73.07 1.05 -2.29
C ILE A 14 -71.85 1.05 -1.34
N ILE A 15 -72.05 0.89 -0.04
CA ILE A 15 -70.95 0.79 0.94
C ILE A 15 -70.05 -0.41 0.65
N LEU A 16 -70.64 -1.57 0.32
CA LEU A 16 -69.87 -2.77 -0.03
C LEU A 16 -69.04 -2.59 -1.31
N ILE A 17 -69.58 -1.89 -2.32
CA ILE A 17 -68.85 -1.56 -3.55
C ILE A 17 -67.67 -0.64 -3.24
N ILE A 18 -67.88 0.40 -2.43
CA ILE A 18 -66.80 1.32 -2.02
C ILE A 18 -65.72 0.57 -1.24
N ALA A 19 -66.10 -0.30 -0.30
CA ALA A 19 -65.15 -1.13 0.45
C ALA A 19 -64.34 -2.07 -0.46
N TYR A 20 -64.99 -2.69 -1.46
CA TYR A 20 -64.32 -3.54 -2.43
C TYR A 20 -63.29 -2.76 -3.28
N VAL A 21 -63.68 -1.59 -3.78
CA VAL A 21 -62.77 -0.72 -4.55
C VAL A 21 -61.60 -0.26 -3.68
N ALA A 22 -61.85 0.11 -2.42
CA ALA A 22 -60.79 0.48 -1.48
C ALA A 22 -59.79 -0.68 -1.27
N CYS A 23 -60.26 -1.91 -1.10
CA CYS A 23 -59.40 -3.09 -1.02
C CYS A 23 -58.54 -3.29 -2.28
N LEU A 24 -59.10 -3.08 -3.48
CA LEU A 24 -58.32 -3.19 -4.72
C LEU A 24 -57.23 -2.12 -4.83
N ILE A 25 -57.52 -0.89 -4.39
CA ILE A 25 -56.54 0.21 -4.40
C ILE A 25 -55.38 -0.10 -3.45
N VAL A 26 -55.67 -0.55 -2.21
CA VAL A 26 -54.64 -0.91 -1.24
C VAL A 26 -53.79 -2.07 -1.75
N ARG A 27 -54.43 -3.11 -2.31
CA ARG A 27 -53.73 -4.24 -2.91
C ARG A 27 -52.76 -3.77 -4.00
N LYS A 28 -53.25 -2.98 -4.96
CA LYS A 28 -52.44 -2.50 -6.07
C LYS A 28 -51.29 -1.59 -5.62
N ARG A 29 -51.50 -0.79 -4.57
CA ARG A 29 -50.45 0.03 -3.97
C ARG A 29 -49.34 -0.84 -3.38
N ASN A 30 -49.70 -1.84 -2.59
CA ASN A 30 -48.73 -2.75 -1.98
C ASN A 30 -47.98 -3.58 -3.04
N ASP A 31 -48.66 -4.04 -4.09
CA ASP A 31 -48.00 -4.74 -5.21
C ASP A 31 -46.92 -3.86 -5.85
N ASN A 32 -47.22 -2.57 -6.08
CA ASN A 32 -46.24 -1.65 -6.64
C ASN A 32 -45.06 -1.38 -5.70
N LEU A 33 -45.28 -1.39 -4.38
CA LEU A 33 -44.19 -1.25 -3.40
C LEU A 33 -43.29 -2.50 -3.40
N LEU A 34 -43.88 -3.70 -3.44
CA LEU A 34 -43.12 -4.94 -3.51
C LEU A 34 -42.29 -5.04 -4.78
N VAL A 35 -42.85 -4.63 -5.94
CA VAL A 35 -42.08 -4.54 -7.19
C VAL A 35 -40.89 -3.58 -7.07
N ALA A 36 -41.08 -2.41 -6.44
CA ALA A 36 -39.99 -1.46 -6.24
C ALA A 36 -38.88 -2.01 -5.32
N LEU A 37 -39.26 -2.78 -4.28
CA LEU A 37 -38.29 -3.45 -3.39
C LEU A 37 -37.53 -4.56 -4.13
N GLU A 38 -38.22 -5.32 -4.99
CA GLU A 38 -37.61 -6.35 -5.83
C GLU A 38 -36.60 -5.75 -6.82
N GLU A 39 -36.96 -4.64 -7.49
CA GLU A 39 -36.06 -3.89 -8.37
C GLU A 39 -34.83 -3.39 -7.60
N ARG A 40 -35.01 -2.80 -6.42
CA ARG A 40 -33.90 -2.32 -5.57
C ARG A 40 -32.97 -3.45 -5.14
N LYS A 41 -33.53 -4.62 -4.80
CA LYS A 41 -32.75 -5.83 -4.48
C LYS A 41 -31.94 -6.29 -5.69
N GLU A 42 -32.54 -6.33 -6.88
CA GLU A 42 -31.88 -6.73 -8.13
C GLU A 42 -30.74 -5.76 -8.50
N GLU A 43 -30.95 -4.46 -8.34
CA GLU A 43 -29.90 -3.44 -8.55
C GLU A 43 -28.69 -3.68 -7.64
N LEU A 44 -28.91 -3.94 -6.35
CA LEU A 44 -27.86 -4.23 -5.38
C LEU A 44 -27.13 -5.54 -5.71
N PHE A 45 -27.84 -6.57 -6.13
CA PHE A 45 -27.26 -7.85 -6.52
C PHE A 45 -26.39 -7.76 -7.78
N ASN A 46 -26.79 -6.91 -8.73
CA ASN A 46 -26.09 -6.71 -10.00
C ASN A 46 -24.86 -5.78 -9.89
N LEU A 47 -24.57 -5.23 -8.71
CA LEU A 47 -23.36 -4.44 -8.51
C LEU A 47 -22.10 -5.30 -8.76
N PRO A 48 -21.05 -4.73 -9.38
CA PRO A 48 -19.85 -5.48 -9.78
C PRO A 48 -18.89 -5.76 -8.60
N VAL A 49 -19.42 -6.05 -7.41
CA VAL A 49 -18.60 -6.28 -6.20
C VAL A 49 -17.69 -7.51 -6.38
N ASN A 50 -18.13 -8.53 -7.10
CA ASN A 50 -17.28 -9.68 -7.44
C ASN A 50 -16.04 -9.28 -8.27
N GLU A 51 -16.19 -8.33 -9.20
CA GLU A 51 -15.04 -7.82 -9.97
C GLU A 51 -14.08 -7.07 -9.05
N GLU A 52 -14.60 -6.23 -8.16
CA GLU A 52 -13.81 -5.51 -7.15
C GLU A 52 -13.03 -6.50 -6.26
N VAL A 53 -13.68 -7.55 -5.77
CA VAL A 53 -13.05 -8.63 -4.98
C VAL A 53 -11.93 -9.31 -5.76
N GLU A 54 -12.15 -9.71 -7.01
CA GLU A 54 -11.11 -10.37 -7.81
C GLU A 54 -9.96 -9.41 -8.15
N THR A 55 -10.22 -8.11 -8.35
CA THR A 55 -9.15 -7.13 -8.56
C THR A 55 -8.25 -7.00 -7.34
N VAL A 56 -8.83 -6.96 -6.13
CA VAL A 56 -8.07 -6.85 -4.88
C VAL A 56 -7.31 -8.15 -4.59
N LYS A 57 -7.92 -9.30 -4.86
CA LYS A 57 -7.29 -10.63 -4.74
C LYS A 57 -6.06 -10.78 -5.64
N ALA A 58 -6.09 -10.18 -6.84
CA ALA A 58 -4.97 -10.20 -7.78
C ALA A 58 -3.74 -9.42 -7.27
N LEU A 59 -3.90 -8.55 -6.27
CA LEU A 59 -2.80 -7.78 -5.68
C LEU A 59 -1.93 -8.61 -4.73
N HIS A 60 -2.25 -9.90 -4.50
CA HIS A 60 -1.47 -10.81 -3.65
C HIS A 60 -1.20 -10.27 -2.24
N LEU A 61 -2.28 -9.79 -1.59
CA LEU A 61 -2.22 -9.23 -0.25
C LEU A 61 -1.59 -10.20 0.77
N ILE A 62 -0.78 -9.66 1.68
CA ILE A 62 -0.09 -10.41 2.74
C ILE A 62 -0.39 -9.78 4.11
N GLY A 63 -0.22 -10.55 5.19
CA GLY A 63 -0.35 -10.06 6.56
C GLY A 63 -1.75 -9.55 6.90
N GLN A 64 -1.82 -8.35 7.47
CA GLN A 64 -3.08 -7.74 7.91
C GLN A 64 -4.03 -7.45 6.74
N SER A 65 -3.53 -6.95 5.61
CA SER A 65 -4.33 -6.71 4.40
C SER A 65 -5.03 -7.98 3.91
N GLN A 66 -4.36 -9.14 4.04
CA GLN A 66 -4.95 -10.44 3.70
C GLN A 66 -6.06 -10.88 4.69
N VAL A 67 -5.93 -10.53 5.97
CA VAL A 67 -6.98 -10.80 6.97
C VAL A 67 -8.19 -9.94 6.68
N SER A 68 -8.02 -8.62 6.52
CA SER A 68 -9.11 -7.69 6.20
C SER A 68 -9.80 -8.05 4.88
N PHE A 69 -9.05 -8.41 3.84
CA PHE A 69 -9.64 -8.88 2.58
C PHE A 69 -10.50 -10.12 2.77
N ARG A 70 -10.03 -11.10 3.55
CA ARG A 70 -10.81 -12.33 3.83
C ARG A 70 -12.11 -12.00 4.58
N GLU A 71 -12.08 -11.08 5.52
CA GLU A 71 -13.27 -10.63 6.25
C GLU A 71 -14.28 -9.98 5.30
N TRP A 72 -13.85 -9.04 4.46
CA TRP A 72 -14.72 -8.39 3.48
C TRP A 72 -15.29 -9.37 2.45
N ASN A 73 -14.45 -10.27 1.93
CA ASN A 73 -14.89 -11.30 1.01
C ASN A 73 -15.90 -12.25 1.67
N GLN A 74 -15.69 -12.63 2.93
CA GLN A 74 -16.63 -13.49 3.65
C GLN A 74 -17.98 -12.80 3.87
N LYS A 75 -17.99 -11.51 4.22
CA LYS A 75 -19.23 -10.72 4.32
C LYS A 75 -19.97 -10.66 2.99
N TRP A 76 -19.25 -10.41 1.89
CA TRP A 76 -19.85 -10.41 0.56
C TRP A 76 -20.46 -11.76 0.17
N VAL A 77 -19.74 -12.86 0.40
CA VAL A 77 -20.23 -14.21 0.12
C VAL A 77 -21.48 -14.52 0.95
N ASP A 78 -21.51 -14.13 2.23
CA ASP A 78 -22.67 -14.33 3.10
C ASP A 78 -23.90 -13.54 2.62
N LEU A 79 -23.72 -12.25 2.29
CA LEU A 79 -24.77 -11.41 1.71
C LEU A 79 -25.30 -11.98 0.39
N SER A 80 -24.39 -12.36 -0.50
CA SER A 80 -24.71 -12.86 -1.85
C SER A 80 -25.48 -14.18 -1.82
N LEU A 81 -25.25 -15.04 -0.83
CA LEU A 81 -25.84 -16.38 -0.78
C LEU A 81 -27.06 -16.46 0.13
N ASN A 82 -27.05 -15.76 1.26
CA ASN A 82 -28.08 -15.90 2.30
C ASN A 82 -29.02 -14.69 2.32
N SER A 83 -28.49 -13.48 2.46
CA SER A 83 -29.32 -12.29 2.72
C SER A 83 -30.26 -11.93 1.56
N PHE A 84 -29.80 -12.03 0.31
CA PHE A 84 -30.69 -11.82 -0.85
C PHE A 84 -31.77 -12.90 -0.98
N ALA A 85 -31.45 -14.16 -0.66
CA ALA A 85 -32.42 -15.25 -0.67
C ALA A 85 -33.46 -15.09 0.45
N ASP A 86 -33.06 -14.59 1.62
CA ASP A 86 -33.97 -14.29 2.72
C ASP A 86 -34.93 -13.14 2.36
N ILE A 87 -34.43 -12.09 1.70
CA ILE A 87 -35.28 -10.99 1.19
C ILE A 87 -36.29 -11.50 0.16
N GLU A 88 -35.86 -12.32 -0.79
CA GLU A 88 -36.76 -12.95 -1.79
C GLU A 88 -37.91 -13.69 -1.09
N ASN A 89 -37.59 -14.49 -0.07
CA ASN A 89 -38.59 -15.23 0.69
C ASN A 89 -39.56 -14.29 1.43
N HIS A 90 -39.06 -13.20 2.03
CA HIS A 90 -39.90 -12.20 2.69
C HIS A 90 -40.81 -11.45 1.72
N ILE A 91 -40.31 -11.11 0.52
CA ILE A 91 -41.11 -10.50 -0.56
C ILE A 91 -42.25 -11.44 -0.96
N PHE A 92 -41.95 -12.72 -1.19
CA PHE A 92 -42.97 -13.73 -1.51
C PHE A 92 -44.02 -13.88 -0.40
N GLU A 93 -43.61 -13.85 0.87
CA GLU A 93 -44.53 -13.88 2.01
C GLU A 93 -45.44 -12.63 2.06
N ALA A 94 -44.87 -11.45 1.81
CA ALA A 94 -45.59 -10.18 1.77
C ALA A 94 -46.61 -10.13 0.62
N GLU A 95 -46.25 -10.66 -0.56
CA GLU A 95 -47.18 -10.87 -1.68
C GLU A 95 -48.33 -11.80 -1.27
N GLY A 96 -48.03 -12.89 -0.55
CA GLY A 96 -49.03 -13.80 0.00
C GLY A 96 -50.03 -13.10 0.92
N TYR A 97 -49.55 -12.27 1.85
CA TYR A 97 -50.42 -11.45 2.71
C TYR A 97 -51.26 -10.45 1.92
N ASN A 98 -50.68 -9.80 0.91
CA ASN A 98 -51.38 -8.82 0.09
C ASN A 98 -52.49 -9.47 -0.76
N ASN A 99 -52.20 -10.62 -1.36
CA ASN A 99 -53.15 -11.42 -2.13
C ASN A 99 -54.28 -12.00 -1.26
N ALA A 100 -54.00 -12.30 0.01
CA ALA A 100 -54.99 -12.74 0.98
C ALA A 100 -55.79 -11.59 1.64
N PHE A 101 -55.64 -10.34 1.16
CA PHE A 101 -56.26 -9.13 1.71
C PHE A 101 -55.88 -8.84 3.18
N ARG A 102 -54.76 -9.39 3.68
CA ARG A 102 -54.21 -9.15 5.02
C ARG A 102 -53.30 -7.92 5.02
N PHE A 103 -53.88 -6.76 4.76
CA PHE A 103 -53.12 -5.53 4.47
C PHE A 103 -52.21 -5.04 5.59
N VAL A 104 -52.58 -5.25 6.85
CA VAL A 104 -51.73 -4.85 8.00
C VAL A 104 -50.47 -5.71 8.04
N SER A 105 -50.60 -7.02 7.85
CA SER A 105 -49.46 -7.94 7.77
C SER A 105 -48.58 -7.65 6.56
N ALA A 106 -49.20 -7.42 5.39
CA ALA A 106 -48.47 -7.06 4.18
C ALA A 106 -47.67 -5.76 4.37
N LYS A 107 -48.28 -4.74 4.98
CA LYS A 107 -47.59 -3.48 5.26
C LYS A 107 -46.40 -3.67 6.22
N ASN A 108 -46.59 -4.37 7.33
CA ASN A 108 -45.51 -4.62 8.28
C ASN A 108 -44.35 -5.42 7.66
N ALA A 109 -44.67 -6.38 6.78
CA ALA A 109 -43.67 -7.14 6.04
C ALA A 109 -42.91 -6.23 5.05
N ILE A 110 -43.62 -5.38 4.29
CA ILE A 110 -43.02 -4.38 3.40
C ILE A 110 -42.05 -3.46 4.17
N ASP A 111 -42.48 -2.89 5.29
CA ASP A 111 -41.66 -1.99 6.11
C ASP A 111 -40.40 -2.72 6.63
N SER A 112 -40.53 -4.01 6.98
CA SER A 112 -39.39 -4.84 7.41
C SER A 112 -38.43 -5.19 6.27
N ILE A 113 -38.94 -5.47 5.07
CA ILE A 113 -38.12 -5.77 3.88
C ILE A 113 -37.32 -4.51 3.49
N ASP A 114 -37.98 -3.35 3.47
CA ASP A 114 -37.34 -2.07 3.16
C ASP A 114 -36.16 -1.80 4.12
N SER A 115 -36.36 -2.01 5.41
CA SER A 115 -35.29 -1.87 6.42
C SER A 115 -34.15 -2.89 6.24
N GLN A 116 -34.46 -4.12 5.80
CA GLN A 116 -33.42 -5.12 5.50
C GLN A 116 -32.61 -4.74 4.26
N ILE A 117 -33.27 -4.22 3.22
CA ILE A 117 -32.59 -3.73 2.01
C ILE A 117 -31.69 -2.53 2.36
N ASP A 118 -32.14 -1.60 3.19
CA ASP A 118 -31.31 -0.48 3.67
C ASP A 118 -30.01 -0.96 4.33
N LEU A 119 -30.10 -1.97 5.21
CA LEU A 119 -28.92 -2.54 5.87
C LEU A 119 -27.97 -3.23 4.89
N ILE A 120 -28.51 -3.98 3.92
CA ILE A 120 -27.69 -4.60 2.88
C ILE A 120 -27.00 -3.56 2.02
N GLU A 121 -27.68 -2.46 1.67
CA GLU A 121 -27.07 -1.37 0.92
C GLU A 121 -25.88 -0.75 1.69
N GLU A 122 -26.04 -0.53 2.99
CA GLU A 122 -24.96 -0.03 3.86
C GLU A 122 -23.80 -1.03 3.97
N ASP A 123 -24.10 -2.33 4.12
CA ASP A 123 -23.08 -3.38 4.17
C ASP A 123 -22.33 -3.51 2.84
N ILE A 124 -23.02 -3.45 1.71
CA ILE A 124 -22.40 -3.44 0.37
C ILE A 124 -21.52 -2.22 0.21
N ALA A 125 -22.00 -1.03 0.56
CA ALA A 125 -21.20 0.20 0.49
C ALA A 125 -19.93 0.09 1.34
N SER A 126 -20.05 -0.48 2.55
CA SER A 126 -18.92 -0.71 3.46
C SER A 126 -17.91 -1.71 2.90
N ILE A 127 -18.37 -2.81 2.30
CA ILE A 127 -17.52 -3.79 1.63
C ILE A 127 -16.73 -3.14 0.50
N ARG A 128 -17.42 -2.42 -0.39
CA ARG A 128 -16.79 -1.77 -1.54
C ARG A 128 -15.76 -0.73 -1.11
N GLN A 129 -16.11 0.08 -0.10
CA GLN A 129 -15.18 1.05 0.49
C GLN A 129 -13.95 0.35 1.09
N GLY A 130 -14.14 -0.72 1.87
CA GLY A 130 -13.03 -1.47 2.44
C GLY A 130 -12.11 -2.12 1.40
N LEU A 131 -12.69 -2.66 0.32
CA LEU A 131 -11.93 -3.20 -0.82
C LEU A 131 -11.15 -2.10 -1.57
N MET A 132 -11.75 -0.91 -1.75
CA MET A 132 -11.09 0.23 -2.37
C MET A 132 -9.91 0.74 -1.53
N GLU A 133 -10.08 0.85 -0.22
CA GLU A 133 -9.01 1.26 0.70
C GLU A 133 -7.85 0.26 0.69
N LEU A 134 -8.14 -1.04 0.69
CA LEU A 134 -7.12 -2.08 0.57
C LEU A 134 -6.34 -1.96 -0.74
N LYS A 135 -7.04 -1.70 -1.85
CA LYS A 135 -6.40 -1.49 -3.15
C LYS A 135 -5.48 -0.27 -3.14
N GLU A 136 -5.95 0.87 -2.65
CA GLU A 136 -5.16 2.11 -2.62
C GLU A 136 -3.91 1.97 -1.74
N GLN A 137 -4.05 1.33 -0.58
CA GLN A 137 -2.93 1.07 0.32
C GLN A 137 -1.89 0.15 -0.33
N GLU A 138 -2.33 -0.92 -0.98
CA GLU A 138 -1.42 -1.86 -1.65
C GLU A 138 -0.75 -1.22 -2.88
N GLU A 139 -1.46 -0.45 -3.70
CA GLU A 139 -0.86 0.27 -4.83
C GLU A 139 0.22 1.26 -4.36
N LYS A 140 -0.05 1.99 -3.28
CA LYS A 140 0.93 2.93 -2.69
C LYS A 140 2.15 2.21 -2.13
N ASN A 141 1.95 1.10 -1.42
CA ASN A 141 3.04 0.32 -0.83
C ASN A 141 3.89 -0.38 -1.91
N SER A 142 3.23 -1.08 -2.83
CA SER A 142 3.86 -1.78 -3.95
C SER A 142 4.70 -0.84 -4.83
N GLY A 143 4.21 0.38 -5.09
CA GLY A 143 4.97 1.38 -5.85
C GLY A 143 6.29 1.76 -5.19
N ARG A 144 6.28 2.00 -3.87
CA ARG A 144 7.49 2.33 -3.09
C ARG A 144 8.45 1.15 -3.04
N VAL A 145 7.95 -0.04 -2.72
CA VAL A 145 8.77 -1.27 -2.66
C VAL A 145 9.43 -1.55 -4.00
N LYS A 146 8.69 -1.44 -5.10
CA LYS A 146 9.24 -1.63 -6.45
C LYS A 146 10.33 -0.61 -6.76
N HIS A 147 10.13 0.65 -6.39
CA HIS A 147 11.15 1.68 -6.57
C HIS A 147 12.43 1.36 -5.77
N ALA A 148 12.26 0.98 -4.50
CA ALA A 148 13.36 0.62 -3.60
C ALA A 148 14.14 -0.61 -4.13
N LEU A 149 13.45 -1.64 -4.62
CA LEU A 149 14.07 -2.82 -5.25
C LEU A 149 14.84 -2.46 -6.52
N ASN A 150 14.28 -1.62 -7.41
CA ASN A 150 14.99 -1.19 -8.61
C ASN A 150 16.27 -0.39 -8.28
N LEU A 151 16.22 0.46 -7.24
CA LEU A 151 17.39 1.18 -6.77
C LEU A 151 18.45 0.19 -6.25
N PHE A 152 18.04 -0.78 -5.43
CA PHE A 152 18.94 -1.81 -4.93
C PHE A 152 19.59 -2.64 -6.04
N ASP A 153 18.82 -3.09 -7.03
CA ASP A 153 19.31 -3.81 -8.20
C ASP A 153 20.32 -2.96 -8.99
N SER A 154 20.07 -1.65 -9.15
CA SER A 154 20.98 -0.75 -9.83
C SER A 154 22.31 -0.59 -9.08
N LEU A 155 22.29 -0.58 -7.75
CA LEU A 155 23.49 -0.52 -6.91
C LEU A 155 24.30 -1.81 -7.04
N GLN A 156 23.64 -2.97 -7.00
CA GLN A 156 24.33 -4.26 -7.21
C GLN A 156 24.99 -4.33 -8.58
N GLU A 157 24.28 -3.92 -9.63
CA GLU A 157 24.81 -3.95 -10.99
C GLU A 157 25.99 -2.98 -11.14
N ALA A 158 25.91 -1.77 -10.58
CA ALA A 158 27.01 -0.82 -10.60
C ALA A 158 28.28 -1.30 -9.88
N VAL A 159 28.14 -2.07 -8.78
CA VAL A 159 29.27 -2.75 -8.12
C VAL A 159 29.85 -3.86 -9.00
N ARG A 160 28.97 -4.66 -9.62
CA ARG A 160 29.34 -5.81 -10.44
C ARG A 160 30.00 -5.44 -11.77
N GLU A 161 29.57 -4.36 -12.41
CA GLU A 161 30.10 -3.92 -13.70
C GLU A 161 31.48 -3.29 -13.58
N ASN A 162 31.77 -2.59 -12.47
CA ASN A 162 33.01 -1.83 -12.29
C ASN A 162 33.77 -2.17 -10.99
N PRO A 163 34.03 -3.45 -10.65
CA PRO A 163 34.64 -3.85 -9.38
C PRO A 163 36.02 -3.21 -9.17
N ASP A 164 36.81 -3.10 -10.25
CA ASP A 164 38.15 -2.51 -10.22
C ASP A 164 38.14 -1.03 -9.83
N SER A 165 37.06 -0.31 -10.15
CA SER A 165 36.92 1.13 -9.83
C SER A 165 36.80 1.40 -8.33
N TYR A 166 36.36 0.40 -7.56
CA TYR A 166 36.21 0.48 -6.12
C TYR A 166 37.46 -0.03 -5.37
N GLY A 167 38.33 -0.80 -6.03
CA GLY A 167 39.58 -1.27 -5.44
C GLY A 167 39.40 -1.94 -4.07
N GLU A 168 40.18 -1.53 -3.07
CA GLU A 168 40.14 -2.10 -1.72
C GLU A 168 38.82 -1.84 -0.96
N THR A 169 37.98 -0.89 -1.40
CA THR A 169 36.67 -0.63 -0.75
C THR A 169 35.59 -1.62 -1.16
N LEU A 170 35.82 -2.43 -2.21
CA LEU A 170 34.84 -3.36 -2.76
C LEU A 170 34.26 -4.29 -1.70
N SER A 171 35.11 -4.84 -0.83
CA SER A 171 34.66 -5.75 0.23
C SER A 171 33.74 -5.08 1.25
N GLU A 172 33.92 -3.80 1.54
CA GLU A 172 33.02 -3.08 2.46
C GLU A 172 31.72 -2.70 1.74
N LEU A 173 31.76 -2.33 0.44
CA LEU A 173 30.57 -2.13 -0.39
C LEU A 173 29.67 -3.38 -0.44
N GLU A 174 30.25 -4.55 -0.72
CA GLU A 174 29.52 -5.83 -0.75
C GLU A 174 28.86 -6.14 0.60
N LYS A 175 29.53 -5.80 1.69
CA LYS A 175 28.99 -5.96 3.05
C LYS A 175 27.82 -5.02 3.32
N GLN A 176 27.90 -3.75 2.88
CA GLN A 176 26.78 -2.81 3.00
C GLN A 176 25.58 -3.24 2.14
N LEU A 177 25.82 -3.68 0.89
CA LEU A 177 24.77 -4.25 0.04
C LEU A 177 24.08 -5.45 0.69
N LYS A 178 24.85 -6.33 1.33
CA LYS A 178 24.31 -7.48 2.07
C LYS A 178 23.50 -7.07 3.29
N ASN A 179 23.90 -6.02 4.01
CA ASN A 179 23.11 -5.50 5.13
C ASN A 179 21.76 -4.98 4.64
N ILE A 180 21.76 -4.21 3.55
CA ILE A 180 20.53 -3.71 2.90
C ILE A 180 19.64 -4.87 2.43
N GLU A 181 20.20 -5.97 1.92
CA GLU A 181 19.46 -7.18 1.56
C GLU A 181 18.73 -7.81 2.76
N VAL A 182 19.39 -7.82 3.93
CA VAL A 182 18.80 -8.30 5.18
C VAL A 182 17.67 -7.38 5.63
N GLU A 183 17.87 -6.06 5.59
CA GLU A 183 16.83 -5.06 5.91
C GLU A 183 15.60 -5.19 4.99
N PHE A 184 15.80 -5.43 3.69
CA PHE A 184 14.71 -5.75 2.77
C PHE A 184 13.97 -7.03 3.11
N SER A 185 14.70 -8.08 3.49
CA SER A 185 14.11 -9.35 3.89
C SER A 185 13.25 -9.19 5.15
N GLU A 186 13.72 -8.36 6.10
CA GLU A 186 12.98 -8.00 7.31
C GLU A 186 11.74 -7.16 6.99
N PHE A 187 11.86 -6.18 6.09
CA PHE A 187 10.71 -5.44 5.57
C PHE A 187 9.65 -6.36 4.97
N VAL A 188 10.04 -7.28 4.07
CA VAL A 188 9.11 -8.23 3.44
C VAL A 188 8.46 -9.13 4.49
N MET A 189 9.22 -9.56 5.49
CA MET A 189 8.71 -10.35 6.61
C MET A 189 7.64 -9.56 7.39
N LEU A 190 7.93 -8.33 7.80
CA LEU A 190 7.01 -7.50 8.59
C LEU A 190 5.79 -7.09 7.79
N ASN A 191 5.96 -6.67 6.53
CA ASN A 191 4.85 -6.42 5.62
C ASN A 191 3.94 -7.67 5.47
N SER A 192 4.52 -8.87 5.58
CA SER A 192 3.79 -10.14 5.51
C SER A 192 3.18 -10.61 6.84
N SER A 193 3.67 -10.15 8.00
CA SER A 193 3.37 -10.75 9.30
C SER A 193 2.90 -9.79 10.39
N GLY A 194 3.07 -8.47 10.25
CA GLY A 194 2.59 -7.52 11.24
C GLY A 194 3.10 -6.09 11.06
N ASP A 195 2.20 -5.15 11.39
CA ASP A 195 2.35 -3.69 11.48
C ASP A 195 2.89 -2.96 10.23
N PRO A 196 1.99 -2.42 9.38
CA PRO A 196 2.36 -1.55 8.27
C PRO A 196 3.20 -0.32 8.67
N ILE A 197 3.10 0.14 9.92
CA ILE A 197 3.87 1.29 10.42
C ILE A 197 5.33 0.89 10.59
N GLU A 198 5.60 -0.24 11.24
CA GLU A 198 6.96 -0.75 11.46
C GLU A 198 7.62 -1.14 10.12
N ALA A 199 6.86 -1.78 9.23
CA ALA A 199 7.32 -2.06 7.87
C ALA A 199 7.68 -0.77 7.10
N SER A 200 6.85 0.28 7.20
CA SER A 200 7.18 1.56 6.56
C SER A 200 8.44 2.20 7.14
N GLU A 201 8.65 2.15 8.46
CA GLU A 201 9.84 2.74 9.10
C GLU A 201 11.13 2.02 8.67
N ILE A 202 11.08 0.69 8.52
CA ILE A 202 12.22 -0.08 8.01
C ILE A 202 12.48 0.28 6.56
N LEU A 203 11.44 0.35 5.71
CA LEU A 203 11.62 0.75 4.32
C LEU A 203 12.24 2.14 4.19
N ASP A 204 11.83 3.10 5.02
CA ASP A 204 12.41 4.45 5.06
C ASP A 204 13.92 4.40 5.38
N LYS A 205 14.30 3.65 6.43
CA LYS A 205 15.72 3.47 6.80
C LYS A 205 16.53 2.80 5.69
N THR A 206 15.98 1.76 5.07
CA THR A 206 16.63 1.06 3.96
C THR A 206 16.83 1.98 2.76
N GLU A 207 15.84 2.83 2.44
CA GLU A 207 15.96 3.85 1.39
C GLU A 207 17.06 4.87 1.71
N GLU A 208 17.15 5.35 2.96
CA GLU A 208 18.22 6.25 3.40
C GLU A 208 19.61 5.60 3.25
N HIS A 209 19.76 4.34 3.68
CA HIS A 209 21.00 3.57 3.53
C HIS A 209 21.39 3.40 2.06
N MET A 210 20.43 3.10 1.18
CA MET A 210 20.67 2.97 -0.27
C MET A 210 21.10 4.29 -0.91
N ILE A 211 20.46 5.41 -0.55
CA ILE A 211 20.82 6.73 -1.05
C ILE A 211 22.24 7.12 -0.62
N ALA A 212 22.57 6.87 0.66
CA ALA A 212 23.92 7.11 1.17
C ALA A 212 24.94 6.27 0.40
N LEU A 213 24.67 4.96 0.24
CA LEU A 213 25.54 4.04 -0.50
C LEU A 213 25.75 4.47 -1.95
N ASN A 214 24.69 4.93 -2.63
CA ASN A 214 24.79 5.43 -4.00
C ASN A 214 25.75 6.63 -4.11
N GLN A 215 25.60 7.62 -3.22
CA GLN A 215 26.47 8.80 -3.20
C GLN A 215 27.94 8.45 -2.90
N ILE A 216 28.15 7.39 -2.13
CA ILE A 216 29.48 6.87 -1.81
C ILE A 216 30.09 6.22 -3.04
N MET A 217 29.34 5.33 -3.71
CA MET A 217 29.77 4.66 -4.93
C MET A 217 30.15 5.66 -6.03
N ASP A 218 29.41 6.76 -6.17
CA ASP A 218 29.75 7.84 -7.11
C ASP A 218 31.09 8.53 -6.80
N ARG A 219 31.48 8.60 -5.52
CA ARG A 219 32.68 9.35 -5.07
C ARG A 219 33.93 8.49 -4.98
N ILE A 220 33.79 7.22 -4.59
CA ILE A 220 34.90 6.30 -4.32
C ILE A 220 35.91 6.25 -5.47
N PRO A 221 35.53 6.04 -6.74
CA PRO A 221 36.49 5.92 -7.82
C PRO A 221 37.44 7.12 -7.91
N SER A 222 36.90 8.33 -7.76
CA SER A 222 37.69 9.56 -7.77
C SER A 222 38.62 9.70 -6.56
N LEU A 223 38.22 9.17 -5.40
CA LEU A 223 39.03 9.20 -4.17
C LEU A 223 40.14 8.17 -4.23
N ILE A 224 39.85 6.97 -4.75
CA ILE A 224 40.84 5.92 -4.97
C ILE A 224 41.90 6.39 -5.95
N GLU A 225 41.51 6.99 -7.08
CA GLU A 225 42.47 7.54 -8.05
C GLU A 225 43.41 8.57 -7.40
N ARG A 226 42.86 9.52 -6.63
CA ARG A 226 43.65 10.55 -5.97
C ARG A 226 44.66 9.99 -4.97
N VAL A 227 44.25 9.03 -4.15
CA VAL A 227 45.08 8.52 -3.06
C VAL A 227 46.08 7.46 -3.51
N THR A 228 45.74 6.69 -4.55
CA THR A 228 46.61 5.62 -5.06
C THR A 228 47.54 6.08 -6.18
N LYS A 229 47.20 7.17 -6.88
CA LYS A 229 47.96 7.68 -8.02
C LYS A 229 48.38 9.14 -7.85
N ASP A 230 47.42 10.09 -7.79
CA ASP A 230 47.76 11.52 -7.86
C ASP A 230 48.66 11.99 -6.70
N PHE A 231 48.32 11.64 -5.46
CA PHE A 231 49.09 12.07 -4.29
C PHE A 231 50.48 11.39 -4.22
N PRO A 232 50.62 10.08 -4.45
CA PRO A 232 51.94 9.45 -4.58
C PRO A 232 52.81 10.09 -5.67
N GLU A 233 52.27 10.32 -6.87
CA GLU A 233 53.00 10.95 -7.98
C GLU A 233 53.45 12.38 -7.60
N GLN A 234 52.54 13.20 -7.06
CA GLN A 234 52.86 14.55 -6.60
C GLN A 234 53.92 14.55 -5.49
N LEU A 235 53.87 13.59 -4.57
CA LEU A 235 54.85 13.48 -3.51
C LEU A 235 56.23 13.07 -4.05
N GLU A 236 56.27 12.12 -4.99
CA GLU A 236 57.51 11.71 -5.65
C GLU A 236 58.15 12.87 -6.42
N ASP A 237 57.33 13.66 -7.13
CA ASP A 237 57.76 14.87 -7.84
C ASP A 237 58.36 15.91 -6.88
N LEU A 238 57.71 16.14 -5.73
CA LEU A 238 58.20 17.06 -4.70
C LEU A 238 59.53 16.58 -4.11
N GLU A 239 59.65 15.29 -3.78
CA GLU A 239 60.90 14.71 -3.25
C GLU A 239 62.03 14.72 -4.28
N SER A 240 61.72 14.51 -5.55
CA SER A 240 62.67 14.61 -6.67
C SER A 240 63.15 16.05 -6.87
N GLY A 241 62.22 17.01 -6.87
CA GLY A 241 62.52 18.43 -6.95
C GLY A 241 63.39 18.90 -5.78
N TYR A 242 63.06 18.47 -4.56
CA TYR A 242 63.85 18.75 -3.36
C TYR A 242 65.28 18.20 -3.49
N ARG A 243 65.45 16.92 -3.86
CA ARG A 243 66.78 16.32 -4.06
C ARG A 243 67.63 17.08 -5.07
N LYS A 244 67.06 17.47 -6.22
CA LYS A 244 67.76 18.25 -7.25
C LYS A 244 68.22 19.62 -6.74
N LEU A 245 67.38 20.31 -5.95
CA LEU A 245 67.72 21.61 -5.37
C LEU A 245 68.83 21.50 -4.31
N VAL A 246 68.79 20.45 -3.48
CA VAL A 246 69.85 20.15 -2.52
C VAL A 246 71.18 19.85 -3.24
N GLU A 247 71.16 19.06 -4.31
CA GLU A 247 72.34 18.79 -5.16
C GLU A 247 72.91 20.07 -5.79
N GLN A 248 72.07 21.05 -6.10
CA GLN A 248 72.46 22.37 -6.60
C GLN A 248 72.93 23.34 -5.51
N ASN A 249 73.11 22.87 -4.27
CA ASN A 249 73.46 23.68 -3.08
C ASN A 249 72.46 24.80 -2.79
N TYR A 250 71.17 24.62 -3.12
CA TYR A 250 70.12 25.54 -2.73
C TYR A 250 69.90 25.48 -1.21
N LEU A 251 69.88 26.64 -0.55
CA LEU A 251 69.68 26.77 0.89
C LEU A 251 68.20 27.02 1.19
N PHE A 252 67.55 26.02 1.80
CA PHE A 252 66.17 26.15 2.26
C PHE A 252 66.11 26.91 3.59
N THR A 253 65.11 27.78 3.73
CA THR A 253 64.80 28.53 4.97
C THR A 253 64.07 27.67 6.00
N GLU A 254 63.24 26.73 5.56
CA GLU A 254 62.59 25.75 6.43
C GLU A 254 63.54 24.60 6.80
N ALA A 255 63.67 24.33 8.10
CA ALA A 255 64.24 23.09 8.59
C ALA A 255 63.21 21.94 8.51
N ASN A 256 63.68 20.70 8.34
CA ASN A 256 62.89 19.47 8.42
C ASN A 256 61.90 19.19 7.27
N ILE A 257 62.17 19.67 6.06
CA ILE A 257 61.35 19.34 4.86
C ILE A 257 61.20 17.81 4.67
N GLU A 258 62.29 17.05 4.89
CA GLU A 258 62.26 15.58 4.83
C GLU A 258 61.24 14.96 5.80
N SER A 259 61.12 15.52 7.01
CA SER A 259 60.13 15.08 8.00
C SER A 259 58.70 15.40 7.54
N GLN A 260 58.50 16.49 6.81
CA GLN A 260 57.19 16.83 6.26
C GLN A 260 56.77 15.84 5.17
N PHE A 261 57.70 15.41 4.30
CA PHE A 261 57.41 14.35 3.33
C PHE A 261 57.02 13.04 4.01
N GLN A 262 57.71 12.65 5.08
CA GLN A 262 57.32 11.46 5.87
C GLN A 262 55.93 11.62 6.49
N ASN A 263 55.60 12.80 7.04
CA ASN A 263 54.27 13.06 7.57
C ASN A 263 53.19 12.95 6.49
N ILE A 264 53.45 13.49 5.29
CA ILE A 264 52.53 13.39 4.15
C ILE A 264 52.35 11.92 3.73
N ARG A 265 53.42 11.10 3.67
CA ARG A 265 53.31 9.65 3.39
C ARG A 265 52.40 8.95 4.39
N VAL A 266 52.57 9.25 5.69
CA VAL A 266 51.73 8.70 6.75
C VAL A 266 50.28 9.15 6.57
N SER A 267 50.02 10.44 6.33
CA SER A 267 48.67 10.96 6.11
C SER A 267 47.99 10.39 4.87
N ILE A 268 48.72 10.17 3.77
CA ILE A 268 48.18 9.49 2.57
C ILE A 268 47.73 8.09 2.96
N ARG A 269 48.57 7.31 3.64
CA ARG A 269 48.26 5.94 4.08
C ARG A 269 47.08 5.88 5.06
N GLU A 270 47.03 6.81 6.01
CA GLU A 270 45.90 6.93 6.96
C GLU A 270 44.60 7.26 6.21
N ASN A 271 44.64 8.19 5.26
CA ASN A 271 43.48 8.54 4.44
C ASN A 271 43.03 7.38 3.54
N THR A 272 43.97 6.59 2.98
CA THR A 272 43.64 5.35 2.25
C THR A 272 42.86 4.40 3.15
N ALA A 273 43.36 4.14 4.36
CA ALA A 273 42.71 3.23 5.30
C ALA A 273 41.30 3.72 5.70
N LEU A 274 41.11 5.03 5.88
CA LEU A 274 39.80 5.62 6.17
C LEU A 274 38.82 5.48 5.02
N ILE A 275 39.29 5.63 3.77
CA ILE A 275 38.46 5.43 2.58
C ILE A 275 38.04 3.96 2.49
N VAL A 276 38.97 3.02 2.72
CA VAL A 276 38.71 1.57 2.69
C VAL A 276 37.71 1.12 3.75
N SER A 277 37.81 1.64 4.97
CA SER A 277 36.93 1.21 6.08
C SER A 277 35.58 1.93 6.14
N PHE A 278 35.32 2.86 5.23
CA PHE A 278 34.16 3.76 5.27
C PHE A 278 34.05 4.60 6.56
N ASP A 279 35.09 4.63 7.40
CA ASP A 279 35.09 5.34 8.69
C ASP A 279 34.98 6.87 8.54
N TRP A 280 35.25 7.41 7.34
CA TRP A 280 34.99 8.81 7.03
C TRP A 280 33.50 9.17 7.17
N MET A 281 32.58 8.21 6.95
CA MET A 281 31.13 8.40 7.07
C MET A 281 30.71 8.66 8.52
N ARG A 282 31.21 7.84 9.47
CA ARG A 282 30.92 8.03 10.90
C ARG A 282 31.40 9.39 11.43
N ARG A 283 32.44 9.96 10.81
CA ARG A 283 32.95 11.30 11.21
C ARG A 283 32.14 12.45 10.62
N THR A 284 31.51 12.27 9.46
CA THR A 284 30.61 13.26 8.87
C THR A 284 29.24 13.26 9.53
N GLU A 285 28.70 12.11 9.96
CA GLU A 285 27.47 12.04 10.75
C GLU A 285 27.61 12.67 12.13
N MET A 286 28.78 12.57 12.79
CA MET A 286 29.06 13.25 14.06
C MET A 286 29.22 14.79 13.94
N ARG A 287 29.10 15.37 12.74
CA ARG A 287 29.24 16.80 12.49
C ARG A 287 27.94 17.48 12.01
N ILE A 288 26.82 16.77 12.00
CA ILE A 288 25.49 17.32 11.73
C ILE A 288 24.70 17.39 13.03
#